data_AF-A0A914F9C5-F1
#
_entry.id   AF-A0A914F9C5-F1
#
_cell.length_a   1.000
_cell.length_b   1.000
_cell.length_c   1.000
_cell.angle_alpha   90.00
_cell.angle_beta   90.00
_cell.angle_gamma   90.00
#
_symmetry.space_group_name_H-M   'P 1'
#
loop_
_entity.id
_entity.type
_entity.pdbx_description
1 polymer ?
#
loop_
_entity_poly.entity_id
_entity_poly.type
_entity_poly.pdbx_seq_one_letter_code
_entity_poly.pdbx_strand_id
1 'polypeptide(L)'
;MPMHSAGSKRAKFMKTGQWQSYMKNITSIINAKTTGTQPFIDYFDDFYLGIISLGTPKQNFTVVLDTGSSNLWVIDVKCKSQACKGYPNSGFTKHQFDP
;
A
#
# COMPACT_ATOMS: atom_id res chain seq x y z
N MET A 1 1.35 10.35 17.31
CA MET A 1 0.35 9.95 16.29
C MET A 1 0.15 8.46 16.41
N PRO A 2 -1.05 7.95 16.71
CA PRO A 2 -1.30 6.51 16.67
C PRO A 2 -1.14 6.01 15.23
N MET A 3 -0.46 4.88 15.08
CA MET A 3 -0.23 4.21 13.80
C MET A 3 -0.98 2.89 13.78
N HIS A 4 -1.45 2.50 12.61
CA HIS A 4 -2.13 1.22 12.39
C HIS A 4 -1.42 0.44 11.30
N SER A 5 -1.11 -0.82 11.56
CA SER A 5 -0.66 -1.75 10.52
C SER A 5 -1.81 -2.00 9.54
N ALA A 6 -1.52 -1.90 8.23
CA ALA A 6 -2.49 -2.23 7.18
C ALA A 6 -2.62 -3.74 6.93
N GLY A 7 -1.71 -4.53 7.52
CA GLY A 7 -1.59 -5.96 7.37
C GLY A 7 -0.96 -6.34 6.03
N SER A 8 0.10 -7.13 6.12
CA SER A 8 0.81 -7.62 4.93
C SER A 8 -0.03 -8.56 4.07
N LYS A 9 0.28 -8.65 2.77
CA LYS A 9 -0.39 -9.60 1.86
C LYS A 9 -0.21 -11.05 2.32
N ARG A 10 0.95 -11.36 2.91
CA ARG A 10 1.24 -12.65 3.53
C ARG A 10 0.27 -12.92 4.70
N ALA A 11 0.09 -11.97 5.61
CA ALA A 11 -0.86 -12.12 6.72
C ALA A 11 -2.30 -12.36 6.22
N LYS A 12 -2.71 -11.67 5.15
CA LYS A 12 -4.02 -11.87 4.50
C LYS A 12 -4.17 -13.29 3.94
N PHE A 13 -3.17 -13.80 3.23
CA PHE A 13 -3.17 -15.18 2.72
C PHE A 13 -3.13 -16.24 3.83
N MET A 14 -2.44 -15.97 4.94
CA MET A 14 -2.46 -16.88 6.09
C MET A 14 -3.86 -16.92 6.73
N LYS A 15 -4.53 -15.77 6.86
CA LYS A 15 -5.91 -15.70 7.39
C LYS A 15 -6.92 -16.44 6.50
N THR A 16 -6.77 -16.39 5.17
CA THR A 16 -7.68 -17.09 4.24
C THR A 16 -7.29 -18.55 3.98
N GLY A 17 -6.20 -19.06 4.58
CA GLY A 17 -5.68 -20.41 4.34
C GLY A 17 -5.05 -20.61 2.94
N GLN A 18 -4.94 -19.56 2.13
CA GLN A 18 -4.45 -19.63 0.75
C GLN A 18 -2.91 -19.65 0.66
N TRP A 19 -2.21 -19.39 1.77
CA TRP A 19 -0.75 -19.27 1.79
C TRP A 19 -0.02 -20.51 1.25
N GLN A 20 -0.43 -21.71 1.66
CA GLN A 20 0.22 -22.95 1.21
C GLN A 20 0.04 -23.18 -0.30
N SER A 21 -1.16 -22.94 -0.83
CA SER A 21 -1.45 -23.05 -2.26
C SER A 21 -0.65 -22.00 -3.07
N TYR A 22 -0.61 -20.76 -2.58
CA TYR A 22 0.19 -19.70 -3.18
C TYR A 22 1.68 -20.07 -3.26
N MET A 23 2.26 -20.55 -2.15
CA MET A 23 3.67 -20.95 -2.11
C MET A 23 3.98 -22.15 -2.99
N LYS A 24 3.10 -23.16 -3.05
CA LYS A 24 3.29 -24.32 -3.94
C LYS A 24 3.39 -23.88 -5.41
N ASN A 25 2.53 -22.96 -5.84
CA ASN A 25 2.59 -22.40 -7.20
C ASN A 25 3.91 -21.66 -7.43
N ILE A 26 4.31 -20.77 -6.53
CA ILE A 26 5.56 -20.00 -6.65
C ILE A 26 6.79 -20.91 -6.68
N THR A 27 6.87 -21.91 -5.78
CA THR A 27 8.01 -22.84 -5.71
C THR A 27 8.14 -23.68 -6.98
N SER A 28 7.03 -24.12 -7.57
CA SER A 28 7.07 -24.85 -8.84
C SER A 28 7.67 -24.01 -9.98
N ILE A 29 7.34 -22.71 -10.02
CA ILE A 29 7.87 -21.77 -11.02
C ILE A 29 9.37 -21.52 -10.78
N ILE A 30 9.78 -21.35 -9.53
CA ILE A 30 11.19 -21.09 -9.18
C ILE A 30 12.07 -22.30 -9.52
N ASN A 31 11.63 -23.51 -9.19
CA ASN A 31 12.41 -24.73 -9.44
C ASN A 31 12.55 -25.05 -10.94
N ALA A 32 11.60 -24.58 -11.77
CA ALA A 32 11.67 -24.72 -13.22
C ALA A 32 12.54 -23.62 -13.90
N LYS A 33 12.99 -22.60 -13.16
CA LYS A 33 13.78 -21.49 -13.70
C LYS A 33 15.28 -21.72 -13.50
N THR A 34 16.03 -21.58 -14.60
CA THR A 34 17.52 -21.58 -14.59
C THR A 34 18.12 -20.19 -14.39
N THR A 35 17.31 -19.13 -14.55
CA THR A 35 17.67 -17.73 -14.29
C THR A 35 16.54 -17.02 -13.54
N GLY A 36 16.88 -16.01 -12.74
CA GLY A 36 15.93 -15.32 -11.84
C GLY A 36 15.87 -13.82 -12.06
N THR A 37 14.71 -13.23 -11.80
CA THR A 37 14.50 -11.78 -11.70
C THR A 37 13.62 -11.54 -10.50
N GLN A 38 14.04 -10.64 -9.61
CA GLN A 38 13.27 -10.23 -8.44
C GLN A 38 12.99 -8.74 -8.54
N PRO A 39 11.72 -8.32 -8.64
CA PRO A 39 11.36 -6.92 -8.52
C PRO A 39 11.81 -6.38 -7.15
N PHE A 40 12.38 -5.19 -7.13
CA PHE A 40 12.70 -4.51 -5.86
C PHE A 40 11.44 -4.05 -5.09
N ILE A 41 10.28 -4.09 -5.76
CA ILE A 41 9.00 -3.76 -5.15
C ILE A 41 8.41 -5.04 -4.55
N ASP A 42 8.29 -5.06 -3.22
CA ASP A 42 7.62 -6.13 -2.47
C ASP A 42 6.35 -5.60 -1.79
N TYR A 43 5.27 -6.38 -1.87
CA TYR A 43 3.98 -6.11 -1.23
C TYR A 43 3.62 -7.19 -0.18
N PHE A 44 4.54 -8.12 0.10
CA PHE A 44 4.37 -9.16 1.12
C PHE A 44 4.77 -8.70 2.51
N ASP A 45 5.43 -7.56 2.63
CA ASP A 45 5.70 -6.90 3.89
C ASP A 45 4.52 -6.00 4.34
N ASP A 46 4.57 -5.57 5.59
CA ASP A 46 3.56 -4.71 6.18
C ASP A 46 3.86 -3.23 5.93
N PHE A 47 2.82 -2.40 5.90
CA PHE A 47 2.96 -0.95 5.86
C PHE A 47 2.10 -0.31 6.94
N TYR A 48 2.60 0.79 7.48
CA TYR A 48 1.98 1.50 8.60
C TYR A 48 1.27 2.75 8.09
N LEU A 49 0.04 2.93 8.58
CA LEU A 49 -0.81 4.06 8.27
C LEU A 49 -0.86 5.02 9.46
N GLY A 50 -0.64 6.30 9.19
CA GLY A 50 -0.80 7.39 10.15
C GLY A 50 -1.95 8.31 9.73
N ILE A 51 -2.61 8.94 10.71
CA ILE A 51 -3.64 9.95 10.47
C ILE A 51 -3.07 11.33 10.79
N ILE A 52 -2.97 12.20 9.78
CA ILE A 52 -2.52 13.60 9.89
C ILE A 52 -3.68 14.56 9.60
N SER A 53 -3.55 15.82 10.03
CA SER A 53 -4.42 16.92 9.61
C SER A 53 -3.59 18.03 8.98
N LEU A 54 -4.04 18.60 7.86
CA LEU A 54 -3.36 19.69 7.15
C LEU A 54 -4.32 20.84 6.86
N GLY A 55 -3.77 22.04 6.71
CA GLY A 55 -4.52 23.24 6.31
C GLY A 55 -5.36 23.89 7.41
N THR A 56 -5.95 25.03 7.06
CA THR A 56 -6.95 25.74 7.86
C THR A 56 -8.10 26.15 6.92
N PRO A 57 -9.31 25.56 7.02
CA PRO A 57 -9.71 24.56 8.01
C PRO A 57 -8.99 23.21 7.86
N LYS A 58 -8.93 22.44 8.94
CA LYS A 58 -8.21 21.16 8.99
C LYS A 58 -8.87 20.12 8.07
N GLN A 59 -8.06 19.50 7.22
CA GLN A 59 -8.40 18.35 6.38
C GLN A 59 -7.62 17.13 6.85
N ASN A 60 -8.29 15.99 7.04
CA ASN A 60 -7.67 14.78 7.55
C ASN A 60 -7.21 13.86 6.42
N PHE A 61 -6.02 13.27 6.58
CA PHE A 61 -5.44 12.34 5.61
C PHE A 61 -4.95 11.09 6.32
N THR A 62 -5.21 9.93 5.70
CA THR A 62 -4.50 8.69 6.01
C THR A 62 -3.28 8.62 5.11
N VAL A 63 -2.09 8.58 5.71
CA VAL A 63 -0.80 8.55 5.00
C VAL A 63 -0.08 7.24 5.25
N VAL A 64 0.61 6.75 4.22
CA VAL A 64 1.56 5.64 4.34
C VAL A 64 2.87 6.21 4.86
N LEU A 65 3.45 5.57 5.88
CA LEU A 65 4.79 5.90 6.33
C LEU A 65 5.81 5.21 5.43
N ASP A 66 6.59 6.03 4.74
CA ASP A 66 7.62 5.60 3.80
C ASP A 66 9.00 5.94 4.38
N THR A 67 9.72 4.93 4.86
CA THR A 67 11.07 5.10 5.40
C THR A 67 12.11 5.44 4.32
N GLY A 68 11.73 5.32 3.03
CA GLY A 68 12.58 5.63 1.89
C GLY A 68 12.49 7.07 1.40
N SER A 69 11.62 7.92 1.98
CA SER A 69 11.47 9.31 1.56
C SER A 69 11.45 10.30 2.75
N SER A 70 11.84 11.55 2.47
CA SER A 70 11.90 12.64 3.47
C SER A 70 10.81 13.70 3.28
N ASN A 71 9.94 13.53 2.29
CA ASN A 71 8.92 14.51 1.92
C ASN A 71 7.52 14.04 2.34
N LEU A 72 6.65 14.99 2.69
CA LEU A 72 5.22 14.76 2.79
C LEU A 72 4.58 14.96 1.41
N TRP A 73 3.93 13.92 0.90
CA TRP A 73 3.22 13.95 -0.38
C TRP A 73 1.71 13.93 -0.13
N VAL A 74 0.99 14.90 -0.69
CA VAL A 74 -0.47 14.95 -0.71
C VAL A 74 -0.99 15.20 -2.12
N ILE A 75 -2.22 14.78 -2.38
CA ILE A 75 -2.84 14.88 -3.70
C ILE A 75 -3.59 16.21 -3.77
N ASP A 76 -3.21 17.11 -4.67
CA ASP A 76 -3.95 18.36 -4.89
C ASP A 76 -5.35 18.08 -5.49
N VAL A 77 -6.37 18.85 -5.08
CA VAL A 77 -7.72 18.83 -5.69
C VAL A 77 -7.73 19.08 -7.20
N LYS A 78 -6.71 19.76 -7.73
CA LYS A 78 -6.51 19.97 -9.17
C LYS A 78 -6.15 18.68 -9.90
N CYS A 79 -5.68 17.64 -9.22
CA CYS A 79 -5.47 16.35 -9.86
C CYS A 79 -6.80 15.67 -10.20
N LYS A 80 -7.10 15.51 -11.49
CA LYS A 80 -8.37 14.92 -11.96
C LYS A 80 -8.26 13.48 -12.47
N SER A 81 -7.05 12.92 -12.52
CA SER A 81 -6.82 11.55 -13.00
C SER A 81 -7.43 10.50 -12.06
N GLN A 82 -7.73 9.31 -12.61
CA GLN A 82 -8.26 8.21 -11.81
C GLN A 82 -7.31 7.82 -10.66
N ALA A 83 -6.00 7.90 -10.90
CA ALA A 83 -4.98 7.57 -9.91
C ALA A 83 -5.07 8.44 -8.64
N CYS A 84 -5.53 9.69 -8.77
CA CYS A 84 -5.72 10.63 -7.66
C CYS A 84 -7.02 10.40 -6.89
N LYS A 85 -8.05 9.85 -7.53
CA LYS A 85 -9.33 9.50 -6.90
C LYS A 85 -9.29 8.15 -6.18
N GLY A 86 -8.33 7.29 -6.54
CA GLY A 86 -8.25 5.91 -6.05
C GLY A 86 -9.00 4.93 -6.96
N TYR A 87 -8.90 3.66 -6.63
CA TYR A 87 -9.55 2.57 -7.39
C TYR A 87 -10.73 2.02 -6.59
N PRO A 88 -11.89 1.75 -7.20
CA PRO A 88 -13.11 1.35 -6.48
C PRO A 88 -12.94 0.16 -5.52
N ASN A 89 -12.02 -0.76 -5.83
CA ASN A 89 -11.83 -2.00 -5.06
C ASN A 89 -10.53 -2.01 -4.23
N SER A 90 -9.89 -0.85 -4.02
CA SER A 90 -8.65 -0.79 -3.22
C SER A 90 -8.89 -0.95 -1.72
N GLY A 91 -10.12 -0.68 -1.25
CA GLY A 91 -10.43 -0.56 0.18
C GLY A 91 -9.89 0.72 0.84
N PHE A 92 -9.30 1.63 0.07
CA PHE A 92 -8.72 2.89 0.55
C PHE A 92 -9.22 4.08 -0.27
N THR A 93 -9.85 5.05 0.41
CA THR A 93 -10.22 6.34 -0.18
C THR A 93 -9.02 7.27 -0.20
N LYS A 94 -8.72 7.85 -1.37
CA LYS A 94 -7.69 8.89 -1.50
C LYS A 94 -8.32 10.26 -1.29
N HIS A 95 -7.91 10.94 -0.22
CA HIS A 95 -8.33 12.31 0.06
C HIS A 95 -7.44 13.30 -0.71
N GLN A 96 -8.07 14.31 -1.30
CA GLN A 96 -7.36 15.40 -1.98
C GLN A 96 -7.33 16.63 -1.09
N PHE A 97 -6.19 17.32 -1.08
CA PHE A 97 -5.95 18.55 -0.34
C PHE A 97 -6.37 19.76 -1.16
N ASP A 98 -7.23 20.59 -0.56
CA ASP A 98 -7.66 21.89 -1.07
C ASP A 98 -6.98 23.00 -0.25
N PRO A 99 -5.95 23.69 -0.77
CA PRO A 99 -5.14 24.65 -0.01
C PRO A 99 -5.92 25.84 0.57
#